data_AF-A0A7C3LHX6-F1
#
_entry.id   AF-A0A7C3LHX6-F1
#
_cell.length_a   1.000
_cell.length_b   1.000
_cell.length_c   1.000
_cell.angle_alpha   90.00
_cell.angle_beta   90.00
_cell.angle_gamma   90.00
#
_symmetry.space_group_name_H-M   'P 1'
#
loop_
_entity.id
_entity.type
_entity.pdbx_description
1 polymer ?
#
loop_
_entity_poly.entity_id
_entity_poly.type
_entity_poly.pdbx_seq_one_letter_code
_entity_poly.pdbx_strand_id
1 'polypeptide(L)'
;MFSELIILVVRPLLGRGFLTLFFRQRALTVVAAILIFIFVVVISLLWQARKADIRIRYQNLGVVKLKNIRRVNISVGIIFLMFLPWILGTYLSEVIDNVGLYILMGLGLNVAVGLAGLLDLGYVTNFAVGAYIAGVLTTTGALGGAELSFWLVVPIAILAAMFTGFMLALPVLRMRGDYLAIATLGFGEIIRILALSDWLAPLIGGPQGILDIPKPSIFGFVFAGPQEFYYIILAACLVALFVFIRLNTSRTGR
;
A
#
# COMPACT_ATOMS: atom_id res chain seq x y z
N MET A 1 -21.66 -8.52 -1.67
CA MET A 1 -20.49 -8.60 -2.58
C MET A 1 -19.38 -9.44 -1.96
N PHE A 2 -18.87 -9.12 -0.76
CA PHE A 2 -17.85 -9.91 -0.05
C PHE A 2 -18.23 -11.39 0.21
N SER A 3 -19.51 -11.66 0.49
CA SER A 3 -20.02 -13.02 0.69
C SER A 3 -20.03 -13.88 -0.58
N GLU A 4 -20.21 -13.29 -1.77
CA GLU A 4 -20.13 -14.04 -3.04
C GLU A 4 -18.69 -14.41 -3.39
N LEU A 5 -17.72 -13.63 -2.92
CA LEU A 5 -16.28 -13.85 -3.12
C LEU A 5 -15.73 -15.00 -2.28
N ILE A 6 -16.12 -15.07 -1.01
CA ILE A 6 -15.80 -16.22 -0.15
C ILE A 6 -16.41 -17.48 -0.76
N ILE A 7 -17.66 -17.41 -1.22
CA ILE A 7 -18.31 -18.54 -1.88
C ILE A 7 -17.54 -18.92 -3.15
N LEU A 8 -17.12 -17.98 -4.01
CA LEU A 8 -16.39 -18.31 -5.25
C LEU A 8 -15.02 -18.96 -5.02
N VAL A 9 -14.26 -18.47 -4.04
CA VAL A 9 -12.93 -19.01 -3.69
C VAL A 9 -13.02 -20.33 -2.92
N VAL A 10 -14.03 -20.47 -2.06
CA VAL A 10 -14.21 -21.64 -1.17
C VAL A 10 -15.04 -22.76 -1.81
N ARG A 11 -15.85 -22.46 -2.83
CA ARG A 11 -16.69 -23.44 -3.58
C ARG A 11 -15.94 -24.58 -4.24
N PRO A 12 -14.74 -24.39 -4.83
CA PRO A 12 -13.96 -25.52 -5.31
C PRO A 12 -13.34 -26.36 -4.18
N LEU A 13 -13.21 -25.81 -2.96
CA LEU A 13 -12.54 -26.46 -1.81
C LEU A 13 -13.50 -27.22 -0.87
N LEU A 14 -14.72 -26.72 -0.65
CA LEU A 14 -15.59 -27.21 0.45
C LEU A 14 -16.95 -27.79 0.00
N GLY A 15 -17.25 -27.86 -1.30
CA GLY A 15 -18.47 -28.49 -1.82
C GLY A 15 -19.76 -27.68 -1.58
N ARG A 16 -20.76 -27.86 -2.45
CA ARG A 16 -21.99 -27.02 -2.47
C ARG A 16 -22.80 -27.09 -1.18
N GLY A 17 -22.84 -28.25 -0.50
CA GLY A 17 -23.64 -28.46 0.71
C GLY A 17 -23.12 -27.74 1.95
N PHE A 18 -21.79 -27.60 2.07
CA PHE A 18 -21.16 -26.93 3.21
C PHE A 18 -21.35 -25.40 3.13
N LEU A 19 -21.23 -24.83 1.93
CA LEU A 19 -21.36 -23.39 1.70
C LEU A 19 -22.78 -22.86 1.92
N THR A 20 -23.81 -23.63 1.59
CA THR A 20 -25.21 -23.24 1.83
C THR A 20 -25.58 -23.25 3.31
N LEU A 21 -24.80 -23.94 4.15
CA LEU A 21 -24.97 -24.01 5.60
C LEU A 21 -24.37 -22.77 6.29
N PHE A 22 -23.27 -22.23 5.73
CA PHE A 22 -22.56 -21.06 6.28
C PHE A 22 -23.02 -19.72 5.68
N PHE A 23 -23.46 -19.70 4.43
CA PHE A 23 -23.86 -18.47 3.73
C PHE A 23 -25.23 -18.64 3.08
N ARG A 24 -26.26 -17.99 3.63
CA ARG A 24 -27.60 -17.94 3.02
C ARG A 24 -27.86 -16.52 2.54
N GLN A 25 -28.10 -16.37 1.22
CA GLN A 25 -28.57 -15.13 0.57
C GLN A 25 -27.81 -13.83 0.95
N ARG A 26 -26.47 -13.88 0.96
CA ARG A 26 -25.53 -12.74 1.12
C ARG A 26 -25.09 -12.37 2.55
N ALA A 27 -25.64 -13.01 3.58
CA ALA A 27 -25.18 -12.85 4.96
C ALA A 27 -24.61 -14.17 5.54
N LEU A 28 -23.68 -14.03 6.48
CA LEU A 28 -23.22 -15.15 7.30
C LEU A 28 -24.41 -15.65 8.13
N THR A 29 -24.68 -16.96 8.13
CA THR A 29 -25.75 -17.49 9.00
C THR A 29 -25.37 -17.24 10.46
N VAL A 30 -26.37 -16.99 11.33
CA VAL A 30 -26.13 -16.78 12.77
C VAL A 30 -25.34 -17.97 13.36
N VAL A 31 -25.61 -19.18 12.88
CA VAL A 31 -24.88 -20.41 13.25
C VAL A 31 -23.41 -20.35 12.82
N ALA A 32 -23.13 -19.93 11.58
CA ALA A 32 -21.77 -19.72 11.11
C ALA A 32 -21.03 -18.63 11.90
N ALA A 33 -21.71 -17.53 12.26
CA ALA A 33 -21.15 -16.44 13.04
C ALA A 33 -20.71 -16.93 14.43
N ILE A 34 -21.57 -17.70 15.09
CA ILE A 34 -21.30 -18.29 16.40
C ILE A 34 -20.14 -19.30 16.32
N LEU A 35 -20.10 -20.16 15.28
CA LEU A 35 -19.02 -21.12 15.11
C LEU A 35 -17.66 -20.44 14.88
N ILE A 36 -17.60 -19.42 14.01
CA ILE A 36 -16.38 -18.64 13.79
C ILE A 36 -15.97 -17.91 15.07
N PHE A 37 -16.93 -17.32 15.79
CA PHE A 37 -16.66 -16.64 17.06
C PHE A 37 -16.06 -17.60 18.10
N ILE A 38 -16.67 -18.78 18.30
CA ILE A 38 -16.14 -19.80 19.22
C ILE A 38 -14.76 -20.27 18.77
N PHE A 39 -14.57 -20.53 17.48
CA PHE A 39 -13.28 -20.96 16.94
C PHE A 39 -12.17 -19.93 17.15
N VAL A 40 -12.45 -18.65 16.88
CA VAL A 40 -11.51 -17.54 17.10
C VAL A 40 -11.21 -17.35 18.58
N VAL A 41 -12.22 -17.44 19.45
CA VAL A 41 -12.04 -17.34 20.91
C VAL A 41 -11.20 -18.52 21.43
N VAL A 42 -11.46 -19.74 20.99
CA VAL A 42 -10.68 -20.93 21.38
C VAL A 42 -9.23 -20.81 20.92
N ILE A 43 -8.98 -20.40 19.67
CA ILE A 43 -7.62 -20.16 19.18
C ILE A 43 -6.94 -19.04 19.97
N SER A 44 -7.65 -17.95 20.26
CA SER A 44 -7.12 -16.82 21.02
C SER A 44 -6.75 -17.23 22.45
N LEU A 45 -7.60 -18.00 23.13
CA LEU A 45 -7.34 -18.52 24.47
C LEU A 45 -6.17 -19.51 24.49
N LEU A 46 -6.11 -20.42 23.51
CA LEU A 46 -4.99 -21.35 23.35
C LEU A 46 -3.68 -20.61 23.06
N TRP A 47 -3.74 -19.55 22.24
CA TRP A 47 -2.59 -18.72 21.92
C TRP A 47 -2.12 -17.93 23.15
N GLN A 48 -3.04 -17.36 23.94
CA GLN A 48 -2.72 -16.64 25.17
C GLN A 48 -2.12 -17.57 26.22
N ALA A 49 -2.68 -18.76 26.41
CA ALA A 49 -2.15 -19.76 27.32
C ALA A 49 -0.72 -20.19 26.96
N ARG A 50 -0.44 -20.41 25.66
CA ARG A 50 0.91 -20.79 25.19
C ARG A 50 1.89 -19.62 25.07
N LYS A 51 1.41 -18.36 25.11
CA LYS A 51 2.26 -17.16 24.93
C LYS A 51 3.32 -17.05 26.02
N ALA A 52 2.96 -17.39 27.26
CA ALA A 52 3.87 -17.37 28.41
C ALA A 52 5.00 -18.40 28.26
N ASP A 53 4.66 -19.64 27.91
CA ASP A 53 5.64 -20.71 27.69
C ASP A 53 6.56 -20.45 26.49
N ILE A 54 6.00 -19.91 25.40
CA ILE A 54 6.78 -19.54 24.22
C ILE A 54 7.75 -18.41 24.57
N ARG A 55 7.34 -17.41 25.35
CA ARG A 55 8.22 -16.30 25.76
C ARG A 55 9.39 -16.78 26.62
N ILE A 56 9.14 -17.68 27.58
CA ILE A 56 10.18 -18.27 28.44
C ILE A 56 11.14 -19.13 27.60
N ARG A 57 10.61 -19.96 26.67
CA ARG A 57 11.45 -20.73 25.73
C ARG A 57 12.30 -19.82 24.84
N TYR A 58 11.75 -18.71 24.33
CA TYR A 58 12.51 -17.76 23.52
C TYR A 58 13.62 -17.06 24.33
N GLN A 59 13.38 -16.68 25.59
CA GLN A 59 14.40 -16.06 26.44
C GLN A 59 15.53 -17.02 26.84
N ASN A 60 15.22 -18.31 26.98
CA ASN A 60 16.20 -19.35 27.30
C ASN A 60 16.97 -19.90 26.08
N LEU A 61 16.63 -19.46 24.87
CA LEU A 61 17.36 -19.82 23.65
C LEU A 61 18.58 -18.92 23.48
N GLY A 62 19.76 -19.54 23.32
CA GLY A 62 20.99 -18.80 23.02
C GLY A 62 20.85 -17.89 21.78
N VAL A 63 21.59 -16.78 21.76
CA VAL A 63 21.55 -15.72 20.72
C VAL A 63 21.59 -16.25 19.27
N VAL A 64 22.26 -17.38 19.04
CA VAL A 64 22.33 -18.05 17.72
C VAL A 64 20.98 -18.66 17.30
N LYS A 65 20.26 -19.34 18.22
CA LYS A 65 18.95 -19.94 17.93
C LYS A 65 17.88 -18.87 17.71
N LEU A 66 17.92 -17.77 18.46
CA LEU A 66 17.04 -16.61 18.25
C LEU A 66 17.22 -15.97 16.87
N LYS A 67 18.48 -15.80 16.43
CA LYS A 67 18.78 -15.25 15.09
C LYS A 67 18.33 -16.19 13.96
N ASN A 68 18.40 -17.51 14.15
CA ASN A 68 17.88 -18.48 13.19
C ASN A 68 16.35 -18.49 13.14
N ILE A 69 15.67 -18.50 14.27
CA ILE A 69 14.21 -18.46 14.30
C ILE A 69 13.68 -17.17 13.67
N ARG A 70 14.32 -16.02 13.93
CA ARG A 70 13.98 -14.76 13.26
C ARG A 70 14.17 -14.83 11.74
N ARG A 71 15.26 -15.43 11.27
CA ARG A 71 15.48 -15.64 9.83
C ARG A 71 14.40 -16.54 9.22
N VAL A 72 14.09 -17.67 9.85
CA VAL A 72 13.04 -18.59 9.40
C VAL A 72 11.69 -17.88 9.33
N ASN A 73 11.29 -17.11 10.35
CA ASN A 73 10.02 -16.39 10.34
C ASN A 73 9.95 -15.34 9.21
N ILE A 74 11.05 -14.63 8.94
CA ILE A 74 11.12 -13.68 7.83
C ILE A 74 11.01 -14.42 6.50
N SER A 75 11.73 -15.53 6.33
CA SER A 75 11.67 -16.35 5.11
C SER A 75 10.26 -16.88 4.85
N VAL A 76 9.60 -17.42 5.88
CA VAL A 76 8.20 -17.89 5.78
C VAL A 76 7.26 -16.75 5.42
N GLY A 77 7.43 -15.57 6.03
CA GLY A 77 6.63 -14.38 5.70
C GLY A 77 6.80 -13.92 4.25
N ILE A 78 8.02 -13.93 3.72
CA ILE A 78 8.31 -13.56 2.32
C ILE A 78 7.66 -14.57 1.37
N ILE A 79 7.83 -15.86 1.62
CA ILE A 79 7.21 -16.92 0.80
C ILE A 79 5.69 -16.76 0.81
N PHE A 80 5.10 -16.52 1.98
CA PHE A 80 3.65 -16.28 2.08
C PHE A 80 3.20 -15.08 1.24
N LEU A 81 3.90 -13.95 1.33
CA LEU A 81 3.62 -12.76 0.51
C LEU A 81 3.73 -13.04 -0.99
N MET A 82 4.71 -13.83 -1.44
CA MET A 82 4.88 -14.13 -2.87
C MET A 82 3.74 -14.97 -3.47
N PHE A 83 3.17 -15.90 -2.69
CA PHE A 83 2.06 -16.75 -3.15
C PHE A 83 0.67 -16.18 -2.85
N LEU A 84 0.61 -15.09 -2.08
CA LEU A 84 -0.61 -14.45 -1.65
C LEU A 84 -1.61 -14.11 -2.78
N PRO A 85 -1.23 -13.45 -3.89
CA PRO A 85 -2.19 -13.09 -4.96
C PRO A 85 -2.81 -14.31 -5.67
N TRP A 86 -2.11 -15.45 -5.67
CA TRP A 86 -2.58 -16.68 -6.32
C TRP A 86 -3.63 -17.39 -5.48
N ILE A 87 -3.54 -17.26 -4.15
CA ILE A 87 -4.51 -17.83 -3.21
C ILE A 87 -5.80 -17.01 -3.20
N LEU A 88 -5.70 -15.69 -3.38
CA LEU A 88 -6.79 -14.74 -3.17
C LEU A 88 -7.65 -14.50 -4.43
N GLY A 89 -7.12 -14.77 -5.62
CA GLY A 89 -7.80 -14.49 -6.88
C GLY A 89 -7.82 -13.00 -7.25
N THR A 90 -8.38 -12.67 -8.41
CA THR A 90 -8.21 -11.36 -9.08
C THR A 90 -8.76 -10.18 -8.27
N TYR A 91 -9.98 -10.28 -7.75
CA TYR A 91 -10.62 -9.17 -7.02
C TYR A 91 -9.91 -8.85 -5.70
N LEU A 92 -9.61 -9.86 -4.89
CA LEU A 92 -8.89 -9.65 -3.63
C LEU A 92 -7.45 -9.19 -3.88
N SER A 93 -6.85 -9.56 -5.00
CA SER A 93 -5.55 -8.99 -5.41
C SER A 93 -5.66 -7.50 -5.67
N GLU A 94 -6.70 -7.03 -6.37
CA GLU A 94 -6.94 -5.60 -6.59
C GLU A 94 -7.20 -4.82 -5.28
N VAL A 95 -7.91 -5.43 -4.32
CA VAL A 95 -8.07 -4.85 -2.99
C VAL A 95 -6.71 -4.71 -2.30
N ILE A 96 -5.86 -5.72 -2.42
CA ILE A 96 -4.53 -5.70 -1.81
C ILE A 96 -3.58 -4.74 -2.53
N ASP A 97 -3.72 -4.55 -3.83
CA ASP A 97 -3.00 -3.52 -4.57
C ASP A 97 -3.29 -2.14 -4.00
N ASN A 98 -4.58 -1.83 -3.78
CA ASN A 98 -5.00 -0.59 -3.12
C ASN A 98 -4.44 -0.47 -1.70
N VAL A 99 -4.47 -1.56 -0.92
CA VAL A 99 -3.85 -1.59 0.42
C VAL A 99 -2.35 -1.33 0.34
N GLY A 100 -1.65 -1.92 -0.62
CA GLY A 100 -0.22 -1.71 -0.84
C GLY A 100 0.11 -0.26 -1.22
N LEU A 101 -0.72 0.37 -2.05
CA LEU A 101 -0.62 1.80 -2.36
C LEU A 101 -0.79 2.65 -1.09
N TYR A 102 -1.79 2.37 -0.25
CA TYR A 102 -1.95 3.06 1.03
C TYR A 102 -0.82 2.78 2.02
N ILE A 103 -0.20 1.60 1.99
CA ILE A 103 1.01 1.31 2.77
C ILE A 103 2.16 2.21 2.31
N LEU A 104 2.38 2.38 1.00
CA LEU A 104 3.39 3.29 0.48
C LEU A 104 3.14 4.74 0.93
N MET A 105 1.89 5.20 0.82
CA MET A 105 1.48 6.52 1.30
C MET A 105 1.72 6.68 2.80
N GLY A 106 1.35 5.67 3.59
CA GLY A 106 1.53 5.66 5.04
C GLY A 106 3.00 5.62 5.46
N LEU A 107 3.86 4.89 4.73
CA LEU A 107 5.31 4.89 4.95
C LEU A 107 5.90 6.27 4.68
N GLY A 108 5.48 6.95 3.61
CA GLY A 108 5.86 8.34 3.33
C GLY A 108 5.44 9.30 4.44
N LEU A 109 4.19 9.20 4.90
CA LEU A 109 3.68 10.00 6.01
C LEU A 109 4.44 9.72 7.32
N ASN A 110 4.79 8.47 7.60
CA ASN A 110 5.54 8.07 8.79
C ASN A 110 6.98 8.62 8.78
N VAL A 111 7.57 8.89 7.61
CA VAL A 111 8.85 9.62 7.54
C VAL A 111 8.67 11.06 8.05
N ALA A 112 7.63 11.77 7.58
CA ALA A 112 7.40 13.16 7.98
C ALA A 112 6.99 13.26 9.47
N VAL A 113 5.93 12.56 9.86
CA VAL A 113 5.37 12.65 11.22
C VAL A 113 6.22 11.87 12.22
N GLY A 114 6.63 10.65 11.87
CA GLY A 114 7.31 9.73 12.78
C GLY A 114 8.78 10.04 13.00
N LEU A 115 9.52 10.45 11.96
CA LEU A 115 10.95 10.77 12.08
C LEU A 115 11.21 12.26 12.31
N ALA A 116 10.52 13.16 11.59
CA ALA A 116 10.75 14.60 11.72
C ALA A 116 9.88 15.26 12.80
N GLY A 117 8.82 14.60 13.30
CA GLY A 117 7.92 15.15 14.32
C GLY A 117 7.05 16.30 13.82
N LEU A 118 6.92 16.45 12.50
CA LEU A 118 6.18 17.51 11.85
C LEU A 118 4.78 17.01 11.50
N LEU A 119 3.74 17.72 11.93
CA LEU A 119 2.36 17.42 11.53
C LEU A 119 2.17 17.82 10.06
N ASP A 120 2.11 16.83 9.17
CA ASP A 120 1.91 17.01 7.73
C ASP A 120 0.55 16.44 7.30
N LEU A 121 -0.41 17.34 7.05
CA LEU A 121 -1.73 16.99 6.50
C LEU A 121 -1.77 17.12 4.97
N GLY A 122 -0.72 17.69 4.38
CA GLY A 122 -0.58 17.98 2.96
C GLY A 122 0.20 16.95 2.16
N TYR A 123 0.61 15.83 2.78
CA TYR A 123 1.46 14.81 2.16
C TYR A 123 0.92 14.28 0.81
N VAL A 124 -0.41 14.34 0.62
CA VAL A 124 -1.11 13.97 -0.62
C VAL A 124 -0.66 14.83 -1.82
N THR A 125 -0.14 16.03 -1.59
CA THR A 125 0.41 16.92 -2.61
C THR A 125 1.53 16.25 -3.41
N ASN A 126 2.53 15.71 -2.72
CA ASN A 126 3.69 15.10 -3.37
C ASN A 126 3.29 13.82 -4.10
N PHE A 127 2.33 13.08 -3.54
CA PHE A 127 1.73 11.92 -4.17
C PHE A 127 0.99 12.29 -5.46
N ALA A 128 0.15 13.32 -5.44
CA ALA A 128 -0.60 13.80 -6.59
C ALA A 128 0.33 14.29 -7.71
N VAL A 129 1.34 15.10 -7.38
CA VAL A 129 2.31 15.60 -8.37
C VAL A 129 3.05 14.45 -9.05
N GLY A 130 3.54 13.47 -8.28
CA GLY A 130 4.18 12.28 -8.85
C GLY A 130 3.23 11.47 -9.75
N ALA A 131 1.98 11.27 -9.33
CA ALA A 131 0.98 10.53 -10.09
C ALA A 131 0.59 11.24 -11.40
N TYR A 132 0.38 12.55 -11.38
CA TYR A 132 0.07 13.33 -12.59
C TYR A 132 1.25 13.37 -13.56
N ILE A 133 2.48 13.59 -13.08
CA ILE A 133 3.67 13.53 -13.93
C ILE A 133 3.81 12.14 -14.54
N ALA A 134 3.59 11.09 -13.76
CA ALA A 134 3.60 9.74 -14.26
C ALA A 134 2.52 9.51 -15.34
N GLY A 135 1.30 9.99 -15.12
CA GLY A 135 0.20 9.89 -16.08
C GLY A 135 0.47 10.66 -17.38
N VAL A 136 0.87 11.94 -17.30
CA VAL A 136 1.10 12.79 -18.49
C VAL A 136 2.26 12.27 -19.35
N LEU A 137 3.31 11.76 -18.71
CA LEU A 137 4.48 11.27 -19.43
C LEU A 137 4.29 9.87 -20.02
N THR A 138 3.35 9.07 -19.51
CA THR A 138 3.10 7.70 -19.99
C THR A 138 1.89 7.59 -20.90
N THR A 139 0.87 8.45 -20.74
CA THR A 139 -0.38 8.36 -21.50
C THR A 139 -0.13 8.47 -23.00
N THR A 140 -0.89 7.67 -23.75
CA THR A 140 -0.92 7.64 -25.22
C THR A 140 -2.11 8.41 -25.80
N GLY A 141 -2.92 9.02 -24.92
CA GLY A 141 -4.07 9.84 -25.31
C GLY A 141 -3.68 11.26 -25.70
N ALA A 142 -4.69 12.11 -25.92
CA ALA A 142 -4.51 13.51 -26.35
C ALA A 142 -3.70 14.39 -25.38
N LEU A 143 -3.52 13.94 -24.14
CA LEU A 143 -2.74 14.62 -23.09
C LEU A 143 -1.29 14.09 -23.00
N GLY A 144 -0.89 13.18 -23.88
CA GLY A 144 0.42 12.53 -23.89
C GLY A 144 1.54 13.51 -24.19
N GLY A 145 2.44 13.71 -23.22
CA GLY A 145 3.60 14.58 -23.41
C GLY A 145 4.74 13.91 -24.18
N ALA A 146 5.05 12.65 -23.85
CA ALA A 146 6.27 11.98 -24.34
C ALA A 146 6.17 10.45 -24.52
N GLU A 147 5.05 9.81 -24.18
CA GLU A 147 4.82 8.36 -24.29
C GLU A 147 5.99 7.49 -23.77
N LEU A 148 6.59 7.93 -22.67
CA LEU A 148 7.76 7.28 -22.10
C LEU A 148 7.37 5.96 -21.43
N SER A 149 8.30 5.00 -21.43
CA SER A 149 8.12 3.74 -20.71
C SER A 149 7.93 3.98 -19.21
N PHE A 150 7.00 3.26 -18.59
CA PHE A 150 6.71 3.31 -17.15
C PHE A 150 7.98 3.30 -16.30
N TRP A 151 8.95 2.44 -16.61
CA TRP A 151 10.18 2.29 -15.83
C TRP A 151 11.09 3.51 -15.86
N LEU A 152 11.06 4.28 -16.94
CA LEU A 152 11.81 5.52 -17.08
C LEU A 152 11.07 6.69 -16.43
N VAL A 153 9.73 6.65 -16.45
CA VAL A 153 8.89 7.67 -15.84
C VAL A 153 8.90 7.59 -14.31
N VAL A 154 8.96 6.40 -13.71
CA VAL A 154 9.03 6.23 -12.24
C VAL A 154 10.13 7.08 -11.59
N PRO A 155 11.41 7.02 -11.99
CA PRO A 155 12.44 7.86 -11.39
C PRO A 155 12.23 9.36 -11.68
N ILE A 156 11.73 9.73 -12.86
CA ILE A 156 11.41 11.13 -13.19
C ILE A 156 10.30 11.66 -12.27
N ALA A 157 9.24 10.89 -12.07
CA ALA A 157 8.14 11.24 -11.19
C ALA A 157 8.61 11.35 -9.73
N ILE A 158 9.50 10.46 -9.28
CA ILE A 158 10.11 10.55 -7.94
C ILE A 158 10.93 11.84 -7.81
N LEU A 159 11.80 12.13 -8.78
CA LEU A 159 12.63 13.35 -8.74
C LEU A 159 11.78 14.63 -8.77
N ALA A 160 10.73 14.64 -9.58
CA ALA A 160 9.82 15.78 -9.65
C ALA A 160 9.01 15.94 -8.35
N ALA A 161 8.49 14.85 -7.78
CA ALA A 161 7.82 14.88 -6.49
C ALA A 161 8.76 15.34 -5.36
N MET A 162 10.03 14.90 -5.37
CA MET A 162 11.06 15.37 -4.43
C MET A 162 11.33 16.87 -4.62
N PHE A 163 11.43 17.34 -5.86
CA PHE A 163 11.66 18.75 -6.17
C PHE A 163 10.50 19.62 -5.70
N THR A 164 9.26 19.24 -6.01
CA THR A 164 8.06 19.98 -5.55
C THR A 164 7.94 19.93 -4.03
N GLY A 165 8.15 18.76 -3.41
CA GLY A 165 8.16 18.63 -1.96
C GLY A 165 9.23 19.51 -1.29
N PHE A 166 10.42 19.60 -1.88
CA PHE A 166 11.47 20.51 -1.41
C PHE A 166 11.04 21.97 -1.52
N MET A 167 10.48 22.39 -2.67
CA MET A 167 9.99 23.77 -2.86
C MET A 167 8.89 24.13 -1.85
N LEU A 168 7.96 23.21 -1.58
CA LEU A 168 6.88 23.40 -0.61
C LEU A 168 7.37 23.34 0.85
N ALA A 169 8.41 22.57 1.14
CA ALA A 169 8.98 22.48 2.48
C ALA A 169 9.74 23.76 2.89
N LEU A 170 10.38 24.46 1.95
CA LEU A 170 11.14 25.70 2.22
C LEU A 170 10.37 26.77 3.02
N PRO A 171 9.13 27.18 2.64
CA PRO A 171 8.37 28.14 3.43
C PRO A 171 7.85 27.52 4.74
N VAL A 172 7.57 26.22 4.76
CA VAL A 172 6.95 25.48 5.87
C VAL A 172 7.90 25.27 7.03
N LEU A 173 9.20 25.10 6.78
CA LEU A 173 10.24 24.90 7.79
C LEU A 173 10.34 26.03 8.83
N ARG A 174 9.82 27.22 8.54
CA ARG A 174 9.80 28.36 9.47
C ARG A 174 8.61 28.34 10.43
N MET A 175 7.61 27.52 10.16
CA MET A 175 6.39 27.40 10.96
C MET A 175 6.52 26.30 12.01
N ARG A 176 5.80 26.42 13.12
CA ARG A 176 5.85 25.45 14.24
C ARG A 176 4.45 25.07 14.68
N GLY A 177 4.30 23.83 15.14
CA GLY A 177 3.06 23.32 15.72
C GLY A 177 1.89 23.43 14.73
N ASP A 178 0.78 23.99 15.20
CA ASP A 178 -0.49 24.01 14.46
C ASP A 178 -0.43 24.84 13.17
N TYR A 179 0.42 25.88 13.12
CA TYR A 179 0.60 26.68 11.91
C TYR A 179 1.20 25.87 10.77
N LEU A 180 2.07 24.91 11.08
CA LEU A 180 2.64 23.98 10.11
C LEU A 180 1.54 23.10 9.48
N ALA A 181 0.64 22.61 10.32
CA ALA A 181 -0.45 21.74 9.91
C ALA A 181 -1.47 22.47 9.02
N ILE A 182 -1.83 23.71 9.38
CA ILE A 182 -2.72 24.56 8.58
C ILE A 182 -2.09 24.84 7.21
N ALA A 183 -0.79 25.16 7.16
CA ALA A 183 -0.11 25.43 5.90
C ALA A 183 -0.04 24.21 4.98
N THR A 184 0.29 23.03 5.53
CA THR A 184 0.35 21.79 4.73
C THR A 184 -1.03 21.39 4.20
N LEU A 185 -2.10 21.53 5.01
CA LEU A 185 -3.48 21.37 4.55
C LEU A 185 -3.78 22.34 3.39
N GLY A 186 -3.41 23.61 3.54
CA GLY A 186 -3.56 24.64 2.51
C GLY A 186 -2.91 24.23 1.19
N PHE A 187 -1.69 23.69 1.20
CA PHE A 187 -1.04 23.18 -0.02
C PHE A 187 -1.79 21.99 -0.63
N GLY A 188 -2.25 21.05 0.19
CA GLY A 188 -3.08 19.94 -0.28
C GLY A 188 -4.36 20.41 -0.98
N GLU A 189 -5.00 21.44 -0.42
CA GLU A 189 -6.22 22.01 -0.99
C GLU A 189 -5.95 22.81 -2.27
N ILE A 190 -4.85 23.57 -2.33
CA ILE A 190 -4.43 24.26 -3.55
C ILE A 190 -4.22 23.25 -4.68
N ILE A 191 -3.55 22.13 -4.42
CA ILE A 191 -3.30 21.09 -5.42
C ILE A 191 -4.59 20.41 -5.84
N ARG A 192 -5.52 20.16 -4.91
CA ARG A 192 -6.86 19.64 -5.24
C ARG A 192 -7.61 20.58 -6.18
N ILE A 193 -7.61 21.88 -5.89
CA ILE A 193 -8.29 22.89 -6.72
C ILE A 193 -7.61 22.98 -8.10
N LEU A 194 -6.28 23.02 -8.16
CA LEU A 194 -5.54 23.03 -9.42
C LEU A 194 -5.81 21.78 -10.25
N ALA A 195 -5.84 20.61 -9.62
CA ALA A 195 -6.12 19.34 -10.27
C ALA A 195 -7.51 19.30 -10.94
N LEU A 196 -8.49 19.96 -10.31
CA LEU A 196 -9.88 20.03 -10.80
C LEU A 196 -10.15 21.27 -11.66
N SER A 197 -9.17 22.15 -11.84
CA SER A 197 -9.37 23.42 -12.54
C SER A 197 -9.38 23.26 -14.06
N ASP A 198 -10.24 24.02 -14.73
CA ASP A 198 -10.28 24.09 -16.20
C ASP A 198 -8.99 24.67 -16.79
N TRP A 199 -8.25 25.47 -16.00
CA TRP A 199 -6.97 26.05 -16.42
C TRP A 199 -5.91 24.97 -16.67
N LEU A 200 -5.88 23.94 -15.82
CA LEU A 200 -4.92 22.84 -15.93
C LEU A 200 -5.50 21.64 -16.69
N ALA A 201 -6.78 21.65 -17.02
CA ALA A 201 -7.43 20.58 -17.77
C ALA A 201 -6.73 20.21 -19.10
N PRO A 202 -6.17 21.15 -19.89
CA PRO A 202 -5.41 20.80 -21.10
C PRO A 202 -4.11 20.03 -20.85
N LEU A 203 -3.59 20.04 -19.62
CA LEU A 203 -2.35 19.35 -19.25
C LEU A 203 -2.59 18.06 -18.47
N ILE A 204 -3.57 18.05 -17.57
CA ILE A 204 -3.78 16.95 -16.61
C ILE A 204 -5.19 16.34 -16.66
N GLY A 205 -6.04 16.79 -17.58
CA GLY A 205 -7.40 16.27 -17.79
C GLY A 205 -8.46 16.81 -16.83
N GLY A 206 -8.08 17.64 -15.87
CA GLY A 206 -9.03 18.31 -14.97
C GLY A 206 -9.82 17.30 -14.13
N PRO A 207 -11.14 17.50 -13.93
CA PRO A 207 -11.99 16.56 -13.18
C PRO A 207 -12.05 15.13 -13.76
N GLN A 208 -11.80 14.96 -15.06
CA GLN A 208 -11.82 13.66 -15.72
C GLN A 208 -10.53 12.85 -15.43
N GLY A 209 -9.45 13.53 -15.07
CA GLY A 209 -8.13 12.95 -14.92
C GLY A 209 -7.52 12.49 -16.25
N ILE A 210 -6.45 11.70 -16.14
CA ILE A 210 -5.68 11.20 -17.29
C ILE A 210 -6.16 9.80 -17.65
N LEU A 211 -6.60 9.63 -18.90
CA LEU A 211 -7.06 8.35 -19.45
C LEU A 211 -5.94 7.68 -20.26
N ASP A 212 -6.18 6.44 -20.69
CA ASP A 212 -5.30 5.68 -21.60
C ASP A 212 -3.83 5.58 -21.15
N ILE A 213 -3.64 5.40 -19.83
CA ILE A 213 -2.33 5.11 -19.26
C ILE A 213 -1.97 3.65 -19.57
N PRO A 214 -0.92 3.40 -20.37
CA PRO A 214 -0.52 2.04 -20.71
C PRO A 214 -0.02 1.31 -19.45
N LYS A 215 -0.34 0.02 -19.37
CA LYS A 215 0.12 -0.81 -18.27
C LYS A 215 1.63 -1.05 -18.39
N PRO A 216 2.36 -1.14 -17.27
CA PRO A 216 3.79 -1.41 -17.30
C PRO A 216 4.06 -2.71 -18.07
N SER A 217 5.15 -2.74 -18.83
CA SER A 217 5.63 -3.94 -19.50
C SER A 217 7.14 -4.09 -19.31
N ILE A 218 7.61 -5.33 -19.21
CA ILE A 218 9.04 -5.67 -19.14
C ILE A 218 9.33 -6.69 -20.23
N PHE A 219 10.25 -6.38 -21.15
CA PHE A 219 10.68 -7.29 -22.22
C PHE A 219 9.51 -7.96 -23.00
N GLY A 220 8.44 -7.21 -23.26
CA GLY A 220 7.25 -7.70 -24.00
C GLY A 220 6.17 -8.36 -23.12
N PHE A 221 6.43 -8.63 -21.85
CA PHE A 221 5.40 -9.06 -20.90
C PHE A 221 4.68 -7.84 -20.32
N VAL A 222 3.38 -7.73 -20.59
CA VAL A 222 2.52 -6.66 -20.09
C VAL A 222 1.92 -7.11 -18.75
N PHE A 223 2.11 -6.31 -17.71
CA PHE A 223 1.51 -6.52 -16.38
C PHE A 223 0.05 -6.07 -16.45
N ALA A 224 -0.81 -6.92 -17.00
CA ALA A 224 -2.19 -6.61 -17.29
C ALA A 224 -3.12 -6.91 -16.11
N GLY A 225 -2.82 -7.95 -15.33
CA GLY A 225 -3.67 -8.42 -14.24
C GLY A 225 -3.35 -7.77 -12.89
N PRO A 226 -4.33 -7.62 -11.99
CA PRO A 226 -4.10 -7.21 -10.60
C PRO A 226 -3.06 -8.08 -9.89
N GLN A 227 -3.09 -9.39 -10.14
CA GLN A 227 -2.11 -10.33 -9.57
C GLN A 227 -0.66 -10.03 -10.00
N GLU A 228 -0.48 -9.50 -11.20
CA GLU A 228 0.84 -9.14 -11.74
C GLU A 228 1.28 -7.78 -11.21
N PHE A 229 0.34 -6.82 -11.12
CA PHE A 229 0.56 -5.49 -10.57
C PHE A 229 0.92 -5.53 -9.07
N TYR A 230 0.37 -6.50 -8.34
CA TYR A 230 0.73 -6.79 -6.95
C TYR A 230 2.24 -6.93 -6.74
N TYR A 231 2.95 -7.61 -7.65
CA TYR A 231 4.40 -7.79 -7.51
C TYR A 231 5.17 -6.48 -7.67
N ILE A 232 4.69 -5.56 -8.51
CA ILE A 232 5.27 -4.22 -8.67
C ILE A 232 5.08 -3.41 -7.38
N ILE A 233 3.85 -3.40 -6.84
CA ILE A 233 3.54 -2.70 -5.59
C ILE A 233 4.33 -3.30 -4.43
N LEU A 234 4.41 -4.63 -4.33
CA LEU A 234 5.19 -5.31 -3.31
C LEU A 234 6.67 -4.94 -3.39
N ALA A 235 7.25 -4.93 -4.60
CA ALA A 235 8.63 -4.50 -4.80
C ALA A 235 8.83 -3.04 -4.38
N ALA A 236 7.91 -2.14 -4.75
CA ALA A 236 7.94 -0.74 -4.33
C ALA A 236 7.85 -0.60 -2.80
N CYS A 237 6.97 -1.35 -2.14
CA CYS A 237 6.86 -1.40 -0.68
C CYS A 237 8.15 -1.85 -0.01
N LEU A 238 8.81 -2.89 -0.54
CA LEU A 238 10.08 -3.37 -0.02
C LEU A 238 11.20 -2.34 -0.19
N VAL A 239 11.27 -1.66 -1.34
CA VAL A 239 12.23 -0.57 -1.57
C VAL A 239 11.96 0.60 -0.62
N ALA A 240 10.70 1.03 -0.49
CA ALA A 240 10.31 2.10 0.43
C ALA A 240 10.64 1.75 1.89
N LEU A 241 10.37 0.51 2.32
CA LEU A 241 10.71 0.01 3.64
C LEU A 241 12.23 -0.02 3.85
N PHE A 242 12.99 -0.47 2.86
CA PHE A 242 14.46 -0.48 2.92
C PHE A 242 15.01 0.94 3.11
N VAL A 243 14.50 1.91 2.33
CA VAL A 243 14.85 3.33 2.47
C VAL A 243 14.46 3.85 3.86
N PHE A 244 13.25 3.56 4.33
CA PHE A 244 12.78 3.95 5.65
C PHE A 244 13.69 3.43 6.78
N ILE A 245 14.02 2.14 6.76
CA ILE A 245 14.92 1.52 7.73
C ILE A 245 16.30 2.17 7.67
N ARG A 246 16.80 2.45 6.46
CA ARG A 246 18.12 3.08 6.29
C ARG A 246 18.13 4.51 6.81
N LEU A 247 17.08 5.27 6.60
CA LEU A 247 16.91 6.62 7.14
C LEU A 247 16.83 6.61 8.67
N ASN A 248 16.00 5.73 9.23
CA ASN A 248 15.85 5.59 10.69
C ASN A 248 17.14 5.15 11.39
N THR A 249 17.99 4.37 10.73
CA THR A 249 19.29 3.94 11.26
C THR A 249 20.44 4.91 10.98
N SER A 250 20.20 5.97 10.18
CA SER A 250 21.20 6.98 9.82
C SER A 250 21.35 8.05 10.92
N ARG A 251 22.49 8.77 10.92
CA ARG A 251 22.77 9.84 11.91
C ARG A 251 21.72 10.96 11.92
N THR A 252 21.08 11.23 10.79
CA THR A 252 20.00 12.24 10.66
C THR A 252 18.70 11.84 11.35
N GLY A 253 18.52 10.57 11.72
CA GLY A 253 17.37 10.08 12.50
C GLY A 253 17.61 10.01 14.02
N ARG A 254 18.77 10.43 14.52
CA ARG A 254 19.11 10.48 15.96
C ARG A 254 19.41 11.89 16.43
#